data_AF-A0A1B8F4Z8-F1
#
_entry.id   AF-A0A1B8F4Z8-F1
#
_cell.length_a   1.000
_cell.length_b   1.000
_cell.length_c   1.000
_cell.angle_alpha   90.00
_cell.angle_beta   90.00
_cell.angle_gamma   90.00
#
_symmetry.space_group_name_H-M   'P 1'
#
loop_
_entity.id
_entity.type
_entity.pdbx_description
1 polymer ?
#
loop_
_entity_poly.entity_id
_entity_poly.type
_entity_poly.pdbx_seq_one_letter_code
_entity_poly.pdbx_strand_id
1 'polypeptide(L)'
;MASTGAFDLSALQLYADDTERLLICCHSECGFALSVSRSQATSHLRDKHNISKELRDGLTRYLKHGHPYPFRNPADVAPRDDGSQVHRMLRIHDGFACRACPYRTINYAEYSRHASKEHLNGRNASRKRVGPYYDEVYLQTWTHGSSRKYCTVKKNGSIIRPVAGWSVGEHMQQLQQREMQRAEEQERTHSTNMTTPTLAGTRPWMERTRWEIIYQGFRRDILRSLTEMPCSSPRTDHVLRQRSNPADLELVSPQVDEARIALLMVAVDHMVDLF
;
A
#
# COMPACT_ATOMS: atom_id res chain seq x y z
N MET A 1 20.62 48.80 -23.03
CA MET A 1 20.51 47.55 -22.24
C MET A 1 19.13 47.55 -21.59
N ALA A 2 18.16 46.87 -22.20
CA ALA A 2 16.78 46.86 -21.71
C ALA A 2 16.69 45.87 -20.55
N SER A 3 16.30 46.36 -19.38
CA SER A 3 15.95 45.56 -18.21
C SER A 3 14.86 44.56 -18.61
N THR A 4 15.19 43.27 -18.69
CA THR A 4 14.21 42.18 -18.74
C THR A 4 13.43 42.22 -17.44
N GLY A 5 12.32 42.94 -17.42
CA GLY A 5 11.41 42.99 -16.28
C GLY A 5 10.97 41.56 -15.97
N ALA A 6 11.42 41.03 -14.84
CA ALA A 6 10.99 39.74 -14.35
C ALA A 6 9.49 39.82 -14.07
N PHE A 7 8.69 39.15 -14.87
CA PHE A 7 7.28 38.97 -14.57
C PHE A 7 7.16 37.93 -13.47
N ASP A 8 6.45 38.23 -12.40
CA ASP A 8 6.27 37.29 -11.29
C ASP A 8 5.23 36.22 -11.65
N LEU A 9 5.69 35.08 -12.19
CA LEU A 9 4.84 33.92 -12.44
C LEU A 9 4.27 33.30 -11.16
N SER A 10 4.98 33.42 -10.04
CA SER A 10 4.59 32.79 -8.77
C SER A 10 3.35 33.46 -8.18
N ALA A 11 3.18 34.77 -8.37
CA ALA A 11 1.96 35.50 -8.03
C ALA A 11 0.70 34.95 -8.73
N LEU A 12 0.88 34.30 -9.89
CA LEU A 12 -0.20 33.65 -10.65
C LEU A 12 -0.26 32.13 -10.44
N GLN A 13 0.50 31.59 -9.47
CA GLN A 13 0.70 30.16 -9.26
C GLN A 13 1.09 29.42 -10.54
N LEU A 14 1.94 30.05 -11.34
CA LEU A 14 2.54 29.46 -12.54
C LEU A 14 3.99 29.10 -12.27
N TYR A 15 4.43 27.99 -12.85
CA TYR A 15 5.82 27.54 -12.82
C TYR A 15 6.35 27.37 -14.24
N ALA A 16 7.52 27.91 -14.53
CA ALA A 16 8.23 27.66 -15.76
C ALA A 16 9.18 26.47 -15.56
N ASP A 17 8.93 25.38 -16.27
CA ASP A 17 9.88 24.28 -16.40
C ASP A 17 10.83 24.61 -17.54
N ASP A 18 12.05 25.03 -17.20
CA ASP A 18 13.08 25.39 -18.19
C ASP A 18 13.65 24.17 -18.94
N THR A 19 13.55 22.97 -18.34
CA THR A 19 14.11 21.75 -18.93
C THR A 19 13.25 21.29 -20.10
N GLU A 20 11.95 21.14 -19.87
CA GLU A 20 10.98 20.74 -20.91
C GLU A 20 10.41 21.93 -21.67
N ARG A 21 10.72 23.16 -21.22
CA ARG A 21 10.20 24.43 -21.74
C ARG A 21 8.68 24.46 -21.67
N LEU A 22 8.12 24.14 -20.51
CA LEU A 22 6.68 24.06 -20.27
C LEU A 22 6.22 25.07 -19.22
N LEU A 23 5.04 25.66 -19.41
CA LEU A 23 4.39 26.50 -18.40
C LEU A 23 3.39 25.63 -17.64
N ILE A 24 3.52 25.50 -16.32
CA ILE A 24 2.69 24.62 -15.48
C ILE A 24 1.79 25.45 -14.58
N CYS A 25 0.50 25.09 -14.55
CA CYS A 25 -0.45 25.64 -13.58
C CYS A 25 -0.35 24.88 -12.26
N CYS A 26 0.02 25.58 -11.19
CA CYS A 26 0.27 25.02 -9.87
C CYS A 26 -0.91 25.19 -8.89
N HIS A 27 -2.06 25.68 -9.35
CA HIS A 27 -3.28 25.68 -8.56
C HIS A 27 -3.69 24.25 -8.18
N SER A 28 -4.26 24.07 -6.99
CA SER A 28 -4.55 22.77 -6.37
C SER A 28 -5.35 21.79 -7.26
N GLU A 29 -6.33 22.28 -8.01
CA GLU A 29 -7.17 21.45 -8.89
C GLU A 29 -6.51 21.12 -10.25
N CYS A 30 -5.41 21.79 -10.58
CA CYS A 30 -4.73 21.65 -11.87
C CYS A 30 -3.52 20.72 -11.77
N GLY A 31 -2.31 21.26 -11.77
CA GLY A 31 -1.07 20.48 -11.83
C GLY A 31 -0.82 19.88 -13.22
N PHE A 32 -1.00 20.67 -14.28
CA PHE A 32 -0.68 20.29 -15.66
C PHE A 32 -0.13 21.47 -16.46
N ALA A 33 0.54 21.17 -17.56
CA ALA A 33 1.14 22.17 -18.43
C ALA A 33 0.10 22.84 -19.33
N LEU A 34 0.22 24.16 -19.45
CA LEU A 34 -0.59 25.04 -20.27
C LEU A 34 0.15 25.36 -21.56
N SER A 35 -0.61 25.42 -22.66
CA SER A 35 -0.09 26.00 -23.89
C SER A 35 -0.06 27.53 -23.77
N VAL A 36 1.03 28.12 -24.23
CA VAL A 36 1.18 29.59 -24.33
C VAL A 36 0.58 30.15 -25.63
N SER A 37 0.22 29.28 -26.57
CA SER A 37 -0.37 29.66 -27.85
C SER A 37 -1.76 30.25 -27.67
N ARG A 38 -2.12 31.22 -28.52
CA ARG A 38 -3.46 31.84 -28.56
C ARG A 38 -3.96 32.33 -27.20
N SER A 39 -3.04 32.77 -26.32
CA SER A 39 -3.36 33.26 -24.98
C SER A 39 -4.06 32.23 -24.08
N GLN A 40 -3.90 30.92 -24.36
CA GLN A 40 -4.56 29.85 -23.63
C GLN A 40 -4.22 29.87 -22.13
N ALA A 41 -2.97 30.20 -21.76
CA ALA A 41 -2.60 30.40 -20.36
C ALA A 41 -3.45 31.50 -19.68
N THR A 42 -3.60 32.66 -20.31
CA THR A 42 -4.42 33.75 -19.74
C THR A 42 -5.90 33.40 -19.66
N SER A 43 -6.46 32.70 -20.65
CA SER A 43 -7.86 32.26 -20.64
C SER A 43 -8.08 31.19 -19.56
N HIS A 44 -7.14 30.25 -19.42
CA HIS A 44 -7.19 29.24 -18.35
C HIS A 44 -7.24 29.90 -16.97
N LEU A 45 -6.34 30.85 -16.67
CA LEU A 45 -6.34 31.56 -15.39
C LEU A 45 -7.65 32.33 -15.13
N ARG A 46 -8.23 32.95 -16.16
CA ARG A 46 -9.53 33.64 -16.06
C ARG A 46 -10.66 32.65 -15.80
N ASP A 47 -10.76 31.62 -16.62
CA ASP A 47 -11.95 30.77 -16.69
C ASP A 47 -11.95 29.67 -15.61
N LYS A 48 -10.76 29.20 -15.17
CA LYS A 48 -10.61 28.16 -14.14
C LYS A 48 -10.28 28.70 -12.76
N HIS A 49 -9.61 29.84 -12.66
CA HIS A 49 -9.14 30.39 -11.39
C HIS A 49 -9.69 31.79 -11.09
N ASN A 50 -10.52 32.35 -11.97
CA ASN A 50 -11.12 33.67 -11.82
C ASN A 50 -10.10 34.79 -11.55
N ILE A 51 -8.89 34.67 -12.11
CA ILE A 51 -7.86 35.70 -11.93
C ILE A 51 -8.22 36.92 -12.77
N SER A 52 -8.19 38.09 -12.13
CA SER A 52 -8.56 39.37 -12.73
C SER A 52 -7.66 39.73 -13.93
N LYS A 53 -8.10 40.70 -14.74
CA LYS A 53 -7.33 41.14 -15.91
C LYS A 53 -6.05 41.85 -15.50
N GLU A 54 -6.10 42.63 -14.43
CA GLU A 54 -5.01 43.45 -13.91
C GLU A 54 -3.82 42.57 -13.49
N LEU A 55 -4.09 41.47 -12.78
CA LEU A 55 -3.05 40.52 -12.36
C LEU A 55 -2.44 39.74 -13.53
N ARG A 56 -3.21 39.51 -14.59
CA ARG A 56 -2.74 38.81 -15.80
C ARG A 56 -2.15 39.76 -16.84
N ASP A 57 -2.16 41.07 -16.60
CA ASP A 57 -1.71 42.05 -17.59
C ASP A 57 -0.21 41.85 -17.87
N GLY A 58 0.19 41.94 -19.13
CA GLY A 58 1.57 41.68 -19.53
C GLY A 58 2.01 40.20 -19.54
N LEU A 59 1.25 39.24 -18.99
CA LEU A 59 1.63 37.82 -18.97
C LEU A 59 1.92 37.29 -20.39
N THR A 60 1.02 37.52 -21.35
CA THR A 60 1.22 37.06 -22.74
C THR A 60 2.48 37.65 -23.38
N ARG A 61 2.81 38.91 -23.06
CA ARG A 61 4.03 39.57 -23.56
C ARG A 61 5.26 38.91 -22.95
N TYR A 62 5.26 38.67 -21.65
CA TYR A 62 6.34 37.98 -20.96
C TYR A 62 6.56 36.56 -21.50
N LEU A 63 5.51 35.76 -21.63
CA LEU A 63 5.62 34.37 -22.13
C LEU A 63 6.18 34.28 -23.55
N LYS A 64 5.98 35.33 -24.38
CA LYS A 64 6.47 35.37 -25.77
C LYS A 64 7.87 35.95 -25.90
N HIS A 65 8.21 36.98 -25.13
CA HIS A 65 9.40 37.81 -25.36
C HIS A 65 10.25 38.04 -24.12
N GLY A 66 9.71 37.82 -22.92
CA GLY A 66 10.40 38.07 -21.66
C GLY A 66 11.07 36.83 -21.05
N HIS A 67 10.57 35.63 -21.36
CA HIS A 67 11.18 34.38 -20.88
C HIS A 67 12.42 34.02 -21.72
N PRO A 68 13.54 33.54 -21.10
CA PRO A 68 14.79 33.26 -21.82
C PRO A 68 14.65 32.22 -22.94
N TYR A 69 13.72 31.27 -22.77
CA TYR A 69 13.48 30.19 -23.73
C TYR A 69 12.02 30.19 -24.20
N PRO A 70 11.75 29.90 -25.48
CA PRO A 70 10.39 29.77 -25.97
C PRO A 70 9.73 28.49 -25.41
N PHE A 71 8.53 28.64 -24.88
CA PHE A 71 7.73 27.51 -24.39
C PHE A 71 7.26 26.61 -25.53
N ARG A 72 7.27 25.31 -25.29
CA ARG A 72 6.72 24.29 -26.18
C ARG A 72 5.24 24.07 -25.89
N ASN A 73 4.54 23.53 -26.87
CA ASN A 73 3.19 23.04 -26.67
C ASN A 73 3.22 21.70 -25.90
N PRO A 74 2.52 21.58 -24.76
CA PRO A 74 2.51 20.36 -23.95
C PRO A 74 2.14 19.08 -24.70
N ALA A 75 1.30 19.17 -25.73
CA ALA A 75 0.86 18.01 -26.50
C ALA A 75 1.99 17.40 -27.38
N ASP A 76 3.00 18.20 -27.69
CA ASP A 76 4.12 17.84 -28.57
C ASP A 76 5.38 17.42 -27.78
N VAL A 77 5.30 17.45 -26.44
CA VAL A 77 6.36 16.98 -25.55
C VAL A 77 6.14 15.51 -25.23
N ALA A 78 7.21 14.72 -25.25
CA ALA A 78 7.14 13.32 -24.87
C ALA A 78 6.70 13.19 -23.40
N PRO A 79 5.97 12.12 -23.03
CA PRO A 79 5.76 11.80 -21.62
C PRO A 79 7.11 11.65 -20.91
N ARG A 80 7.12 11.92 -19.61
CA ARG A 80 8.32 11.67 -18.79
C ARG A 80 8.64 10.18 -18.78
N ASP A 81 9.91 9.86 -18.55
CA ASP A 81 10.35 8.47 -18.46
C ASP A 81 9.66 7.75 -17.31
N ASP A 82 9.30 6.50 -17.55
CA ASP A 82 8.66 5.65 -16.55
C ASP A 82 9.60 5.40 -15.36
N GLY A 83 9.07 5.48 -14.14
CA GLY A 83 9.85 5.37 -12.91
C GLY A 83 10.62 6.62 -12.52
N SER A 84 10.41 7.75 -13.22
CA SER A 84 10.93 9.07 -12.82
C SER A 84 10.44 9.48 -11.44
N GLN A 85 11.21 10.35 -10.77
CA GLN A 85 10.73 10.98 -9.54
C GLN A 85 9.51 11.88 -9.83
N VAL A 86 8.61 12.00 -8.86
CA VAL A 86 7.46 12.92 -8.94
C VAL A 86 7.92 14.33 -9.32
N HIS A 87 7.33 14.88 -10.38
CA HIS A 87 7.47 16.29 -10.71
C HIS A 87 6.66 17.11 -9.71
N ARG A 88 7.32 18.05 -9.00
CA ARG A 88 6.75 18.76 -7.85
C ARG A 88 5.47 19.55 -8.19
N MET A 89 5.40 20.09 -9.40
CA MET A 89 4.29 20.95 -9.85
C MET A 89 3.20 20.21 -10.64
N LEU A 90 3.38 18.92 -10.92
CA LEU A 90 2.37 18.13 -11.62
C LEU A 90 1.49 17.38 -10.63
N ARG A 91 0.20 17.26 -10.97
CA ARG A 91 -0.74 16.45 -10.20
C ARG A 91 -0.37 14.99 -10.30
N ILE A 92 -0.36 14.33 -9.13
CA ILE A 92 -0.22 12.88 -9.03
C ILE A 92 -1.61 12.27 -9.13
N HIS A 93 -1.75 11.24 -9.96
CA HIS A 93 -2.96 10.45 -10.07
C HIS A 93 -2.72 9.04 -9.56
N ASP A 94 -3.70 8.48 -8.86
CA ASP A 94 -3.75 7.04 -8.63
C ASP A 94 -4.25 6.37 -9.89
N GLY A 95 -3.53 5.35 -10.37
CA GLY A 95 -3.88 4.69 -11.61
C GLY A 95 -3.43 3.24 -11.68
N PHE A 96 -3.58 2.69 -12.87
CA PHE A 96 -3.38 1.30 -13.21
C PHE A 96 -2.44 1.24 -14.42
N ALA A 97 -1.32 0.53 -14.28
CA ALA A 97 -0.42 0.23 -15.38
C ALA A 97 -0.54 -1.25 -15.74
N CYS A 98 -0.69 -1.54 -17.02
CA CYS A 98 -0.70 -2.91 -17.49
C CYS A 98 0.72 -3.50 -17.40
N ARG A 99 0.83 -4.74 -16.91
CA ARG A 99 2.10 -5.47 -16.85
C ARG A 99 2.51 -6.07 -18.19
N ALA A 100 1.55 -6.29 -19.10
CA ALA A 100 1.78 -6.97 -20.37
C ALA A 100 2.00 -6.00 -21.56
N CYS A 101 1.64 -4.73 -21.43
CA CYS A 101 1.85 -3.73 -22.48
C CYS A 101 1.94 -2.30 -21.91
N PRO A 102 2.33 -1.29 -22.71
CA PRO A 102 2.52 0.09 -22.22
C PRO A 102 1.24 0.83 -21.77
N TYR A 103 0.07 0.18 -21.81
CA TYR A 103 -1.22 0.78 -21.50
C TYR A 103 -1.33 1.15 -20.02
N ARG A 104 -1.92 2.32 -19.77
CA ARG A 104 -2.02 2.95 -18.45
C ARG A 104 -3.24 3.87 -18.41
N THR A 105 -3.96 3.88 -17.30
CA THR A 105 -5.12 4.76 -17.10
C THR A 105 -5.34 5.02 -15.62
N ILE A 106 -6.03 6.13 -15.32
CA ILE A 106 -6.50 6.46 -13.97
C ILE A 106 -7.87 5.82 -13.66
N ASN A 107 -8.54 5.24 -14.65
CA ASN A 107 -9.88 4.69 -14.50
C ASN A 107 -9.85 3.16 -14.57
N TYR A 108 -10.22 2.50 -13.47
CA TYR A 108 -10.26 1.04 -13.40
C TYR A 108 -11.19 0.41 -14.44
N ALA A 109 -12.33 1.03 -14.75
CA ALA A 109 -13.27 0.49 -15.74
C ALA A 109 -12.66 0.47 -17.15
N GLU A 110 -11.90 1.50 -17.50
CA GLU A 110 -11.15 1.54 -18.76
C GLU A 110 -10.06 0.46 -18.79
N TYR A 111 -9.33 0.31 -17.69
CA TYR A 111 -8.31 -0.72 -17.57
C TYR A 111 -8.92 -2.13 -17.67
N SER A 112 -10.01 -2.40 -16.97
CA SER A 112 -10.73 -3.67 -17.01
C SER A 112 -11.19 -4.03 -18.43
N ARG A 113 -11.72 -3.04 -19.17
CA ARG A 113 -12.09 -3.19 -20.58
C ARG A 113 -10.88 -3.47 -21.47
N HIS A 114 -9.77 -2.77 -21.25
CA HIS A 114 -8.50 -3.04 -21.93
C HIS A 114 -8.02 -4.47 -21.67
N ALA A 115 -7.96 -4.90 -20.41
CA ALA A 115 -7.51 -6.24 -20.05
C ALA A 115 -8.42 -7.35 -20.61
N SER A 116 -9.74 -7.14 -20.58
CA SER A 116 -10.70 -8.03 -21.22
C SER A 116 -10.35 -8.26 -22.70
N LYS A 117 -10.15 -7.17 -23.43
CA LYS A 117 -9.99 -7.18 -24.88
C LYS A 117 -8.62 -7.69 -25.31
N GLU A 118 -7.55 -7.14 -24.72
CA GLU A 118 -6.19 -7.33 -25.21
C GLU A 118 -5.49 -8.53 -24.56
N HIS A 119 -5.89 -8.93 -23.34
CA HIS A 119 -5.19 -9.98 -22.56
C HIS A 119 -6.06 -11.20 -22.21
N LEU A 120 -7.39 -11.05 -22.23
CA LEU A 120 -8.34 -12.11 -21.85
C LEU A 120 -9.22 -12.60 -23.01
N ASN A 121 -8.91 -12.22 -24.25
CA ASN A 121 -9.66 -12.63 -25.45
C ASN A 121 -11.18 -12.37 -25.36
N GLY A 122 -11.56 -11.23 -24.79
CA GLY A 122 -12.96 -10.83 -24.62
C GLY A 122 -13.71 -11.50 -23.47
N ARG A 123 -13.05 -12.34 -22.66
CA ARG A 123 -13.67 -12.96 -21.48
C ARG A 123 -13.94 -11.93 -20.38
N ASN A 124 -15.00 -12.16 -19.60
CA ASN A 124 -15.39 -11.27 -18.51
C ASN A 124 -14.24 -10.93 -17.55
N ALA A 125 -13.91 -9.65 -17.50
CA ALA A 125 -12.87 -9.05 -16.66
C ALA A 125 -13.32 -8.92 -15.19
N SER A 126 -13.47 -10.06 -14.52
CA SER A 126 -13.66 -10.08 -13.06
C SER A 126 -12.37 -9.61 -12.38
N ARG A 127 -12.50 -8.92 -11.25
CA ARG A 127 -11.33 -8.35 -10.53
C ARG A 127 -10.28 -9.42 -10.19
N LYS A 128 -10.70 -10.64 -9.84
CA LYS A 128 -9.79 -11.78 -9.60
C LYS A 128 -9.02 -12.20 -10.85
N ARG A 129 -9.65 -12.20 -12.03
CA ARG A 129 -8.99 -12.55 -13.29
C ARG A 129 -8.06 -11.46 -13.81
N VAL A 130 -8.42 -10.21 -13.56
CA VAL A 130 -7.69 -9.04 -14.04
C VAL A 130 -6.51 -8.69 -13.12
N GLY A 131 -6.63 -8.99 -11.81
CA GLY A 131 -5.62 -8.71 -10.78
C GLY A 131 -4.16 -9.00 -11.17
N PRO A 132 -3.84 -10.15 -11.80
CA PRO A 132 -2.48 -10.46 -12.20
C PRO A 132 -1.87 -9.56 -13.28
N TYR A 133 -2.69 -8.80 -14.03
CA TYR A 133 -2.28 -8.09 -15.25
C TYR A 133 -2.00 -6.60 -15.06
N TYR A 134 -2.11 -6.07 -13.83
CA TYR A 134 -1.76 -4.68 -13.55
C TYR A 134 -1.02 -4.49 -12.24
N ASP A 135 -0.37 -3.34 -12.21
CA ASP A 135 0.09 -2.70 -10.99
C ASP A 135 -0.77 -1.47 -10.70
N GLU A 136 -1.11 -1.29 -9.43
CA GLU A 136 -1.58 0.01 -8.94
C GLU A 136 -0.36 0.92 -8.82
N VAL A 137 -0.38 2.06 -9.49
CA VAL A 137 0.79 2.94 -9.64
C VAL A 137 0.40 4.41 -9.46
N TYR A 138 1.41 5.25 -9.26
CA TYR A 138 1.26 6.70 -9.36
C TYR A 138 1.55 7.16 -10.79
N LEU A 139 0.65 7.97 -11.35
CA LEU A 139 0.74 8.50 -12.70
C LEU A 139 0.86 10.04 -12.69
N GLN A 140 1.66 10.58 -13.62
CA GLN A 140 1.67 12.01 -13.96
C GLN A 140 1.53 12.20 -15.46
N THR A 141 1.11 13.38 -15.90
CA THR A 141 0.95 13.75 -17.32
C THR A 141 1.20 15.23 -17.48
N TRP A 142 1.76 15.63 -18.63
CA TRP A 142 1.89 17.05 -18.99
C TRP A 142 0.55 17.67 -19.35
N THR A 143 -0.32 16.91 -20.01
CA THR A 143 -1.53 17.43 -20.64
C THR A 143 -2.79 17.09 -19.83
N HIS A 144 -3.87 17.81 -20.14
CA HIS A 144 -5.22 17.53 -19.65
C HIS A 144 -6.13 17.07 -20.81
N GLY A 145 -7.22 16.36 -20.50
CA GLY A 145 -8.23 15.94 -21.49
C GLY A 145 -7.86 14.69 -22.28
N SER A 146 -8.23 14.64 -23.56
CA SER A 146 -8.07 13.47 -24.42
C SER A 146 -6.64 13.22 -24.91
N SER A 147 -5.76 14.23 -24.83
CA SER A 147 -4.35 14.12 -25.22
C SER A 147 -3.44 13.61 -24.10
N ARG A 148 -4.01 13.11 -23.00
CA ARG A 148 -3.27 12.60 -21.84
C ARG A 148 -2.41 11.40 -22.22
N LYS A 149 -1.13 11.50 -21.92
CA LYS A 149 -0.17 10.41 -22.00
C LYS A 149 0.51 10.32 -20.65
N TYR A 150 0.15 9.31 -19.88
CA TYR A 150 0.66 9.19 -18.51
C TYR A 150 2.10 8.65 -18.51
N CYS A 151 2.82 8.92 -17.44
CA CYS A 151 4.08 8.31 -17.06
C CYS A 151 3.93 7.77 -15.63
N THR A 152 4.55 6.63 -15.34
CA THR A 152 4.63 6.09 -13.98
C THR A 152 5.70 6.85 -13.20
N VAL A 153 5.42 7.16 -11.93
CA VAL A 153 6.34 7.93 -11.09
C VAL A 153 6.60 7.28 -9.74
N LYS A 154 7.81 7.49 -9.22
CA LYS A 154 8.20 7.05 -7.87
C LYS A 154 7.70 8.03 -6.82
N LYS A 155 6.88 7.55 -5.89
CA LYS A 155 6.48 8.27 -4.68
C LYS A 155 7.01 7.54 -3.46
N ASN A 156 7.73 8.24 -2.60
CA ASN A 156 8.39 7.66 -1.42
C ASN A 156 9.28 6.45 -1.75
N GLY A 157 9.98 6.49 -2.89
CA GLY A 157 10.86 5.41 -3.35
C GLY A 157 10.16 4.25 -4.07
N SER A 158 8.83 4.16 -4.06
CA SER A 158 8.07 3.09 -4.72
C SER A 158 7.35 3.58 -5.99
N ILE A 159 7.41 2.78 -7.05
CA ILE A 159 6.56 2.96 -8.26
C ILE A 159 5.17 2.36 -8.02
N ILE A 160 5.14 1.23 -7.30
CA ILE A 160 3.92 0.51 -6.96
C ILE A 160 3.26 1.25 -5.81
N ARG A 161 2.01 1.65 -6.01
CA ARG A 161 1.18 2.19 -4.96
C ARG A 161 0.76 1.03 -4.07
N PRO A 162 1.08 1.05 -2.75
CA PRO A 162 0.60 0.02 -1.85
C PRO A 162 -0.94 0.00 -1.86
N VAL A 163 -1.50 -1.18 -2.13
CA VAL A 163 -2.97 -1.44 -2.14
C VAL A 163 -3.50 -1.67 -0.72
N ALA A 164 -2.75 -1.24 0.30
CA ALA A 164 -3.34 -0.94 1.59
C ALA A 164 -4.08 0.38 1.40
N GLY A 165 -5.40 0.32 1.20
CA GLY A 165 -6.23 1.52 1.36
C GLY A 165 -5.81 2.18 2.67
N TRP A 166 -5.73 3.52 2.72
CA TRP A 166 -5.27 4.22 3.93
C TRP A 166 -5.94 3.68 5.20
N SER A 167 -7.18 3.19 5.11
CA SER A 167 -7.87 2.39 6.12
C SER A 167 -7.08 1.20 6.70
N VAL A 168 -6.37 0.38 5.92
CA VAL A 168 -5.57 -0.76 6.42
C VAL A 168 -4.27 -0.27 7.04
N GLY A 169 -3.64 0.76 6.48
CA GLY A 169 -2.42 1.36 7.04
C GLY A 169 -2.70 2.06 8.37
N GLU A 170 -3.75 2.88 8.44
CA GLU A 170 -4.23 3.54 9.65
C GLU A 170 -4.75 2.53 10.68
N HIS A 171 -5.47 1.49 10.24
CA HIS A 171 -5.90 0.41 11.14
C HIS A 171 -4.70 -0.37 11.70
N MET A 172 -3.70 -0.67 10.88
CA MET A 172 -2.49 -1.38 11.31
C MET A 172 -1.64 -0.51 12.24
N GLN A 173 -1.51 0.80 11.96
CA GLN A 173 -0.90 1.76 12.88
C GLN A 173 -1.69 1.90 14.17
N GLN A 174 -3.02 1.95 14.12
CA GLN A 174 -3.87 1.98 15.31
C GLN A 174 -3.74 0.70 16.13
N LEU A 175 -3.64 -0.47 15.49
CA LEU A 175 -3.40 -1.74 16.16
C LEU A 175 -2.02 -1.74 16.83
N GLN A 176 -0.97 -1.31 16.13
CA GLN A 176 0.37 -1.17 16.70
C GLN A 176 0.40 -0.19 17.88
N GLN A 177 -0.25 0.98 17.76
CA GLN A 177 -0.32 1.97 18.82
C GLN A 177 -1.05 1.43 20.05
N ARG A 178 -2.14 0.68 19.86
CA ARG A 178 -2.87 0.00 20.94
C ARG A 178 -2.07 -1.11 21.59
N GLU A 179 -1.25 -1.84 20.83
CA GLU A 179 -0.34 -2.85 21.39
C GLU A 179 0.78 -2.21 22.22
N MET A 180 1.40 -1.12 21.73
CA MET A 180 2.42 -0.37 22.49
C MET A 180 1.86 0.22 23.78
N GLN A 181 0.68 0.86 23.73
CA GLN A 181 0.04 1.41 24.94
C GLN A 181 -0.28 0.33 25.98
N ARG A 182 -0.73 -0.85 25.54
CA ARG A 182 -0.99 -1.98 26.45
C ARG A 182 0.29 -2.56 27.04
N ALA A 183 1.38 -2.62 26.26
CA ALA A 183 2.69 -3.02 26.76
C ALA A 183 3.20 -2.04 27.83
N GLU A 184 3.11 -0.73 27.59
CA GLU A 184 3.50 0.32 28.55
C GLU A 184 2.63 0.30 29.84
N GLU A 185 1.32 0.05 29.72
CA GLU A 185 0.42 -0.12 30.87
C GLU A 185 0.72 -1.41 31.66
N GLN A 186 1.07 -2.50 30.98
CA GLN A 186 1.53 -3.74 31.62
C GLN A 186 2.85 -3.54 32.37
N GLU A 187 3.79 -2.77 31.81
CA GLU A 187 5.07 -2.46 32.44
C GLU A 187 4.88 -1.60 33.70
N ARG A 188 3.96 -0.63 33.65
CA ARG A 188 3.58 0.20 34.81
C ARG A 188 2.89 -0.59 35.92
N THR A 189 2.01 -1.53 35.56
CA THR A 189 1.31 -2.39 36.53
C THR A 189 2.20 -3.50 37.10
N HIS A 190 3.21 -3.96 36.34
CA HIS A 190 4.22 -4.90 36.85
C HIS A 190 5.11 -4.27 37.92
N SER A 191 5.46 -2.99 37.76
CA SER A 191 6.29 -2.26 38.72
C SER A 191 5.60 -2.07 40.08
N THR A 192 4.26 -2.10 40.13
CA THR A 192 3.49 -1.93 41.38
C THR A 192 3.19 -3.24 42.12
N ASN A 193 3.24 -4.40 41.46
CA ASN A 193 2.85 -5.70 42.05
C ASN A 193 4.01 -6.72 41.99
N MET A 194 5.08 -6.45 42.74
CA MET A 194 6.26 -7.33 42.89
C MET A 194 6.05 -8.44 43.94
N THR A 195 4.95 -9.20 43.87
CA THR A 195 4.75 -10.32 44.83
C THR A 195 4.10 -11.58 44.28
N THR A 196 3.89 -11.68 42.97
CA THR A 196 3.44 -12.97 42.38
C THR A 196 4.06 -13.14 40.99
N PRO A 197 4.81 -14.23 40.74
CA PRO A 197 5.37 -14.50 39.42
C PRO A 197 4.25 -15.04 38.53
N THR A 198 3.41 -14.14 38.04
CA THR A 198 2.35 -14.48 37.09
C THR A 198 2.94 -14.36 35.69
N LEU A 199 2.83 -15.42 34.88
CA LEU A 199 3.15 -15.45 33.43
C LEU A 199 2.38 -14.34 32.68
N ALA A 200 2.83 -13.10 32.78
CA ALA A 200 2.09 -11.94 32.29
C ALA A 200 2.28 -11.71 30.79
N GLY A 201 3.36 -12.25 30.21
CA GLY A 201 3.63 -12.16 28.76
C GLY A 201 2.68 -12.97 27.88
N THR A 202 1.93 -13.93 28.45
CA THR A 202 1.03 -14.83 27.69
C THR A 202 -0.45 -14.51 27.81
N ARG A 203 -0.83 -13.54 28.68
CA ARG A 203 -2.24 -13.22 28.98
C ARG A 203 -3.08 -12.85 27.75
N PRO A 204 -2.62 -12.08 26.75
CA PRO A 204 -3.45 -11.74 25.58
C PRO A 204 -3.80 -12.96 24.72
N TRP A 205 -2.90 -13.94 24.64
CA TRP A 205 -3.15 -15.20 23.94
C TRP A 205 -4.03 -16.13 24.77
N MET A 206 -3.78 -16.23 26.08
CA MET A 206 -4.60 -17.00 27.02
C MET A 206 -6.06 -16.50 27.07
N GLU A 207 -6.28 -15.19 27.23
CA GLU A 207 -7.63 -14.58 27.30
C GLU A 207 -8.38 -14.67 25.96
N ARG A 208 -7.67 -14.61 24.82
CA ARG A 208 -8.28 -14.76 23.49
C ARG A 208 -8.67 -16.20 23.19
N THR A 209 -7.80 -17.15 23.53
CA THR A 209 -8.07 -18.58 23.34
C THR A 209 -8.98 -19.14 24.42
N ARG A 210 -9.15 -18.41 25.54
CA ARG A 210 -9.94 -18.78 26.72
C ARG A 210 -9.54 -20.14 27.27
N TRP A 211 -8.26 -20.52 27.15
CA TRP A 211 -7.78 -21.83 27.60
C TRP A 211 -8.04 -22.07 29.08
N GLU A 212 -7.96 -21.03 29.92
CA GLU A 212 -8.30 -21.12 31.34
C GLU A 212 -9.76 -21.50 31.60
N ILE A 213 -10.68 -21.12 30.70
CA ILE A 213 -12.11 -21.48 30.77
C ILE A 213 -12.34 -22.85 30.14
N ILE A 214 -11.76 -23.09 28.96
CA ILE A 214 -11.94 -24.35 28.20
C ILE A 214 -11.44 -25.55 29.00
N TYR A 215 -10.30 -25.40 29.67
CA TYR A 215 -9.69 -26.46 30.46
C TYR A 215 -9.98 -26.34 31.96
N GLN A 216 -10.95 -25.51 32.36
CA GLN A 216 -11.37 -25.40 33.74
C GLN A 216 -11.98 -26.73 34.22
N GLY A 217 -11.41 -27.32 35.28
CA GLY A 217 -11.86 -28.62 35.79
C GLY A 217 -11.35 -29.82 34.97
N PHE A 218 -10.60 -29.60 33.89
CA PHE A 218 -9.92 -30.69 33.20
C PHE A 218 -8.74 -31.22 34.03
N ARG A 219 -8.54 -32.53 33.91
CA ARG A 219 -7.47 -33.25 34.59
C ARG A 219 -6.11 -32.85 34.04
N ARG A 220 -5.32 -32.17 34.87
CA ARG A 220 -4.01 -31.60 34.50
C ARG A 220 -2.99 -32.65 34.09
N ASP A 221 -3.11 -33.87 34.60
CA ASP A 221 -2.24 -34.98 34.25
C ASP A 221 -2.45 -35.43 32.79
N ILE A 222 -3.69 -35.47 32.31
CA ILE A 222 -4.00 -35.78 30.91
C ILE A 222 -3.50 -34.66 29.99
N LEU A 223 -3.72 -33.40 30.37
CA LEU A 223 -3.23 -32.25 29.60
C LEU A 223 -1.70 -32.26 29.50
N ARG A 224 -1.01 -32.60 30.59
CA ARG A 224 0.44 -32.76 30.60
C ARG A 224 0.87 -33.87 29.63
N SER A 225 0.22 -35.03 29.68
CA SER A 225 0.54 -36.16 28.79
C SER A 225 0.25 -35.87 27.31
N LEU A 226 -0.73 -35.03 27.00
CA LEU A 226 -1.00 -34.53 25.65
C LEU A 226 0.03 -33.52 25.13
N THR A 227 0.74 -32.82 26.04
CA THR A 227 1.79 -31.86 25.69
C THR A 227 3.19 -32.49 25.62
N GLU A 228 3.31 -33.78 25.96
CA GLU A 228 4.58 -34.49 25.85
C GLU A 228 4.96 -34.68 24.39
N MET A 229 6.25 -34.54 24.08
CA MET A 229 6.74 -34.61 22.71
C MET A 229 6.71 -36.06 22.21
N PRO A 230 6.01 -36.37 21.10
CA PRO A 230 6.02 -37.70 20.48
C PRO A 230 7.43 -38.26 20.30
N CYS A 231 7.62 -39.50 20.72
CA CYS A 231 8.85 -40.25 20.47
C CYS A 231 8.98 -40.53 18.96
N SER A 232 10.17 -40.34 18.39
CA SER A 232 10.42 -40.61 16.96
C SER A 232 10.31 -42.09 16.58
N SER A 233 10.23 -42.99 17.55
CA SER A 233 10.02 -44.43 17.33
C SER A 233 9.19 -45.05 18.48
N PRO A 234 7.87 -44.77 18.54
CA PRO A 234 7.05 -45.32 19.60
C PRO A 234 7.01 -46.85 19.44
N ARG A 235 7.28 -47.59 20.52
CA ARG A 235 7.27 -49.07 20.55
C ARG A 235 6.02 -49.65 21.19
N THR A 236 5.26 -48.79 21.85
CA THR A 236 4.04 -49.11 22.59
C THR A 236 3.08 -47.94 22.46
N ASP A 237 1.82 -48.16 22.81
CA ASP A 237 0.85 -47.09 22.87
C ASP A 237 1.20 -46.07 23.98
N HIS A 238 0.80 -44.82 23.78
CA HIS A 238 1.06 -43.73 24.73
C HIS A 238 -0.10 -43.57 25.71
N VAL A 239 0.17 -43.76 26.99
CA VAL A 239 -0.86 -43.73 28.03
C VAL A 239 -1.10 -42.28 28.45
N LEU A 240 -2.22 -41.71 27.97
CA LEU A 240 -2.67 -40.36 28.33
C LEU A 240 -3.31 -40.32 29.72
N ARG A 241 -3.90 -41.45 30.14
CA ARG A 241 -4.51 -41.61 31.45
C ARG A 241 -4.36 -43.04 31.94
N GLN A 242 -3.57 -43.21 32.99
CA GLN A 242 -3.50 -44.48 33.68
C GLN A 242 -4.78 -44.75 34.49
N ARG A 243 -5.26 -45.98 34.46
CA ARG A 243 -6.45 -46.41 35.21
C ARG A 243 -6.17 -46.34 36.72
N SER A 244 -6.95 -45.53 37.44
CA SER A 244 -6.83 -45.40 38.89
C SER A 244 -7.85 -46.26 39.66
N ASN A 245 -8.94 -46.68 39.01
CA ASN A 245 -10.03 -47.45 39.62
C ASN A 245 -10.62 -48.47 38.61
N PRO A 246 -11.24 -49.59 39.05
CA PRO A 246 -11.75 -50.60 38.13
C PRO A 246 -12.87 -50.13 37.19
N ALA A 247 -13.59 -49.08 37.54
CA ALA A 247 -14.65 -48.51 36.69
C ALA A 247 -14.13 -47.48 35.66
N ASP A 248 -12.87 -47.06 35.77
CA ASP A 248 -12.28 -46.06 34.88
C ASP A 248 -11.68 -46.69 33.62
N LEU A 249 -12.00 -46.10 32.46
CA LEU A 249 -11.39 -46.47 31.18
C LEU A 249 -9.99 -45.87 31.07
N GLU A 250 -9.01 -46.69 30.71
CA GLU A 250 -7.67 -46.22 30.37
C GLU A 250 -7.73 -45.40 29.07
N LEU A 251 -7.17 -44.19 29.08
CA LEU A 251 -7.10 -43.36 27.87
C LEU A 251 -5.71 -43.56 27.26
N VAL A 252 -5.70 -44.11 26.05
CA VAL A 252 -4.47 -44.50 25.36
C VAL A 252 -4.52 -43.92 23.95
N SER A 253 -3.41 -43.31 23.54
CA SER A 253 -3.17 -42.91 22.16
C SER A 253 -2.44 -44.05 21.43
N PRO A 254 -3.02 -44.65 20.38
CA PRO A 254 -2.42 -45.79 19.69
C PRO A 254 -1.04 -45.47 19.11
N GLN A 255 -0.13 -46.44 19.14
CA GLN A 255 1.22 -46.33 18.59
C GLN A 255 1.25 -45.80 17.15
N VAL A 256 0.28 -46.23 16.33
CA VAL A 256 0.18 -45.82 14.92
C VAL A 256 -0.11 -44.32 14.79
N ASP A 257 -0.93 -43.76 15.68
CA ASP A 257 -1.27 -42.35 15.65
C ASP A 257 -0.12 -41.51 16.22
N GLU A 258 0.55 -41.98 17.28
CA GLU A 258 1.78 -41.35 17.79
C GLU A 258 2.89 -41.30 16.74
N ALA A 259 3.06 -42.37 15.96
CA ALA A 259 4.03 -42.39 14.86
C ALA A 259 3.69 -41.36 13.77
N ARG A 260 2.39 -41.14 13.48
CA ARG A 260 1.94 -40.10 12.54
C ARG A 260 2.18 -38.70 13.10
N ILE A 261 1.89 -38.47 14.37
CA ILE A 261 2.11 -37.17 15.03
C ILE A 261 3.60 -36.84 15.05
N ALA A 262 4.47 -37.82 15.34
CA ALA A 262 5.92 -37.65 15.30
C ALA A 262 6.42 -37.21 13.91
N LEU A 263 5.92 -37.83 12.84
CA LEU A 263 6.27 -37.44 11.46
C LEU A 263 5.79 -36.02 11.11
N LEU A 264 4.58 -35.65 11.54
CA LEU A 264 4.06 -34.30 11.31
C LEU A 264 4.91 -33.25 12.03
N MET A 265 5.39 -33.54 13.23
CA MET A 265 6.23 -32.63 14.00
C MET A 265 7.58 -32.39 13.32
N VAL A 266 8.23 -33.43 12.79
CA VAL A 266 9.46 -33.29 11.99
C VAL A 266 9.23 -32.44 10.73
N ALA A 267 8.10 -32.65 10.05
CA ALA A 267 7.76 -31.86 8.86
C ALA A 267 7.53 -30.38 9.18
N VAL A 268 6.87 -30.08 10.31
CA VAL A 268 6.65 -28.70 10.77
C VAL A 268 7.96 -28.03 11.17
N ASP A 269 8.83 -28.73 11.89
CA ASP A 269 10.15 -28.22 12.31
C ASP A 269 10.97 -27.77 11.09
N HIS A 270 11.07 -28.63 10.07
CA HIS A 270 11.73 -28.29 8.81
C HIS A 270 11.11 -27.10 8.07
N MET A 271 9.79 -26.90 8.15
CA MET A 271 9.14 -25.75 7.51
C MET A 271 9.40 -24.44 8.24
N VAL A 272 9.51 -24.48 9.58
CA VAL A 272 9.74 -23.29 10.40
C VAL A 272 11.20 -22.85 10.33
N ASP A 273 12.15 -23.77 10.21
CA ASP A 273 13.59 -23.47 10.08
C ASP A 273 14.00 -22.91 8.70
N LEU A 274 13.08 -22.90 7.73
CA LEU A 274 13.32 -22.37 6.37
C LEU A 274 12.90 -20.89 6.19
N PHE A 275 12.56 -20.19 7.28
CA PHE A 275 12.23 -18.75 7.31
C PHE A 275 13.29 -17.94 8.07
#